data_AF-A0A133VFV1-F1
#
_entry.id   AF-A0A133VFV1-F1
#
_cell.length_a   1.000
_cell.length_b   1.000
_cell.length_c   1.000
_cell.angle_alpha   90.00
_cell.angle_beta   90.00
_cell.angle_gamma   90.00
#
_symmetry.space_group_name_H-M   'P 1'
#
loop_
_entity.id
_entity.type
_entity.pdbx_description
1 polymer ?
#
loop_
_entity_poly.entity_id
_entity_poly.type
_entity_poly.pdbx_seq_one_letter_code
_entity_poly.pdbx_strand_id
1 'polypeptide(L)'
;MISQNHRGHQSYGFVSYDDGFHSESGLGLLPVSDEGSDKGPEELEGSIGIGHVRYATSGERGRLDIQPYIDRTENYKIAIGYNGNLVNNKELRGVGKEI
;
A
#
# COMPACT_ATOMS: atom_id res chain seq x y z
N MET A 1 7.47 4.53 -9.37
CA MET A 1 7.04 4.95 -8.03
C MET A 1 7.99 5.96 -7.37
N ILE A 2 9.31 5.83 -7.58
CA ILE A 2 10.35 6.78 -7.11
C ILE A 2 9.99 8.25 -7.37
N SER A 3 9.49 8.56 -8.58
CA SER A 3 9.09 9.93 -8.95
C SER A 3 7.98 10.52 -8.07
N GLN A 4 7.23 9.71 -7.32
CA GLN A 4 6.19 10.18 -6.42
C GLN A 4 6.65 10.33 -4.97
N ASN A 5 7.92 10.09 -4.64
CA ASN A 5 8.43 10.31 -3.27
C ASN A 5 8.06 11.71 -2.73
N HIS A 6 8.03 12.75 -3.58
CA HIS A 6 7.59 14.09 -3.20
C HIS A 6 6.15 14.18 -2.63
N ARG A 7 5.33 13.13 -2.82
CA ARG A 7 3.95 13.01 -2.30
C ARG A 7 3.86 12.23 -1.01
N GLY A 8 4.95 11.63 -0.51
CA GLY A 8 4.94 10.80 0.68
C GLY A 8 6.32 10.34 1.13
N HIS A 9 6.71 10.72 2.35
CA HIS A 9 8.02 10.41 2.93
C HIS A 9 7.96 9.42 4.10
N GLN A 10 6.76 8.91 4.44
CA GLN A 10 6.57 8.13 5.65
C GLN A 10 6.63 6.62 5.43
N SER A 11 6.12 6.16 4.30
CA SER A 11 6.20 4.75 3.91
C SER A 11 5.95 4.60 2.43
N TYR A 12 6.35 3.45 1.91
CA TYR A 12 6.04 2.98 0.57
C TYR A 12 5.55 1.53 0.63
N GLY A 13 4.76 1.14 -0.35
CA GLY A 13 4.33 -0.24 -0.50
C GLY A 13 3.93 -0.56 -1.93
N PHE A 14 3.98 -1.85 -2.24
CA PHE A 14 3.63 -2.43 -3.52
C PHE A 14 2.86 -3.71 -3.30
N VAL A 15 1.91 -3.98 -4.18
CA VAL A 15 1.23 -5.26 -4.30
C VAL A 15 1.18 -5.65 -5.76
N SER A 16 1.57 -6.88 -6.09
CA SER A 16 1.45 -7.45 -7.43
C SER A 16 0.60 -8.72 -7.41
N TYR A 17 0.13 -9.13 -8.59
CA TYR A 17 -0.77 -10.25 -8.77
C TYR A 17 -0.45 -11.07 -10.03
N ASP A 18 -0.46 -12.38 -9.84
CA ASP A 18 -0.49 -13.42 -10.87
C ASP A 18 -1.50 -14.53 -10.48
N ASP A 19 -1.03 -15.64 -9.91
CA ASP A 19 -1.83 -16.68 -9.27
C ASP A 19 -1.96 -16.42 -7.75
N GLY A 20 -1.24 -15.44 -7.22
CA GLY A 20 -1.28 -15.01 -5.83
C GLY A 20 -1.09 -13.51 -5.66
N PHE A 21 -1.31 -13.02 -4.43
CA PHE A 21 -0.96 -11.64 -4.08
C PHE A 21 0.42 -11.64 -3.45
N HIS A 22 1.31 -10.82 -4.00
CA HIS A 22 2.65 -10.57 -3.47
C HIS A 22 2.74 -9.14 -2.98
N SER A 23 3.46 -8.88 -1.89
CA SER A 23 3.53 -7.53 -1.32
C SER A 23 4.88 -7.22 -0.70
N GLU A 24 5.39 -6.03 -1.00
CA GLU A 24 6.58 -5.49 -0.36
C GLU A 24 6.27 -4.10 0.21
N SER A 25 6.76 -3.81 1.42
CA SER A 25 6.51 -2.53 2.07
C SER A 25 7.61 -2.12 3.04
N GLY A 26 7.84 -0.81 3.12
CA GLY A 26 8.86 -0.21 3.97
C GLY A 26 8.40 1.10 4.60
N LEU A 27 8.98 1.42 5.76
CA LEU A 27 8.88 2.74 6.37
C LEU A 27 9.93 3.68 5.73
N GLY A 28 9.63 4.97 5.74
CA GLY A 28 10.45 6.02 5.15
C GLY A 28 10.23 6.20 3.64
N LEU A 29 11.20 6.85 3.02
CA LEU A 29 11.24 7.08 1.58
C LEU A 29 11.46 5.78 0.82
N LEU A 30 10.86 5.65 -0.36
CA LEU A 30 11.26 4.60 -1.30
C LEU A 30 12.72 4.86 -1.69
N PRO A 31 13.66 3.94 -1.41
CA PRO A 31 15.05 4.13 -1.77
C PRO A 31 15.18 4.32 -3.28
N VAL A 32 16.03 5.27 -3.66
CA VAL A 32 16.53 5.36 -5.03
C VAL A 32 17.69 4.38 -5.08
N SER A 33 17.51 3.23 -5.72
CA SER A 33 18.63 2.33 -5.97
C SER A 33 19.68 3.08 -6.77
N ASP A 34 20.94 3.04 -6.32
CA ASP A 34 22.06 3.40 -7.18
C ASP A 34 22.01 2.50 -8.42
N GLU A 35 22.32 3.05 -9.59
CA GLU A 35 22.36 2.36 -10.87
C GLU A 35 23.28 1.13 -10.77
N GLY A 36 22.72 -0.05 -10.47
CA GLY A 36 23.50 -1.29 -10.30
C GLY A 36 23.02 -2.26 -9.21
N SER A 37 22.06 -1.91 -8.36
CA SER A 37 21.39 -2.94 -7.53
C SER A 37 20.27 -3.60 -8.33
N ASP A 38 20.57 -4.70 -9.03
CA ASP A 38 19.59 -5.56 -9.73
C ASP A 38 18.55 -6.22 -8.80
N LYS A 39 18.65 -5.98 -7.50
CA LYS A 39 17.67 -6.40 -6.51
C LYS A 39 16.57 -5.35 -6.44
N GLY A 40 15.72 -5.32 -7.47
CA GLY A 40 14.33 -4.91 -7.26
C GLY A 40 13.68 -5.78 -6.19
N PRO A 41 12.43 -5.51 -5.81
CA PRO A 41 11.64 -6.42 -4.98
C PRO A 41 11.67 -7.85 -5.56
N GLU A 42 12.59 -8.70 -5.10
CA GLU A 42 12.75 -10.07 -5.62
C GLU A 42 11.46 -10.88 -5.37
N GLU A 43 10.59 -10.38 -4.49
CA GLU A 43 9.33 -10.98 -4.07
C GLU A 43 8.09 -10.43 -4.82
N LEU A 44 8.21 -9.46 -5.74
CA LEU A 44 7.05 -8.95 -6.51
C LEU A 44 6.92 -9.65 -7.86
N GLU A 45 6.39 -10.86 -7.84
CA GLU A 45 6.04 -11.60 -9.06
C GLU A 45 4.71 -11.11 -9.67
N GLY A 46 4.50 -11.42 -10.95
CA GLY A 46 3.27 -11.15 -11.68
C GLY A 46 3.26 -9.90 -12.56
N SER A 47 2.23 -9.80 -13.41
CA SER A 47 2.17 -8.80 -14.50
C SER A 47 1.26 -7.59 -14.19
N ILE A 48 0.56 -7.59 -13.06
CA ILE A 48 -0.35 -6.53 -12.64
C ILE A 48 -0.01 -6.14 -11.21
N GLY A 49 -0.03 -4.85 -10.89
CA GLY A 49 0.21 -4.40 -9.52
C GLY A 49 -0.15 -2.95 -9.28
N ILE A 50 -0.18 -2.59 -8.00
CA ILE A 50 -0.43 -1.24 -7.50
C ILE A 50 0.68 -0.85 -6.50
N GLY A 51 0.98 0.44 -6.43
CA GLY A 51 1.97 0.98 -5.51
C GLY A 51 1.47 2.24 -4.82
N HIS A 52 1.97 2.52 -3.63
CA HIS A 52 1.57 3.68 -2.85
C HIS A 52 2.76 4.26 -2.07
N VAL A 53 2.81 5.59 -1.98
CA VAL A 53 3.69 6.33 -1.08
C VAL A 53 2.83 7.16 -0.14
N ARG A 54 3.10 7.08 1.16
CA ARG A 54 2.24 7.69 2.18
C ARG A 54 2.87 8.95 2.76
N TYR A 55 2.07 10.01 2.81
CA TYR A 55 2.24 11.16 3.70
C TYR A 55 1.13 11.09 4.74
N ALA A 56 1.45 10.94 6.04
CA ALA A 56 0.38 10.89 7.04
C ALA A 56 -0.16 12.29 7.33
N THR A 57 -1.38 12.53 6.88
CA THR A 57 -2.24 13.63 7.33
C THR A 57 -3.13 13.22 8.51
N SER A 58 -3.40 11.91 8.65
CA SER A 58 -4.25 11.31 9.68
C SER A 58 -3.92 9.81 9.86
N GLY A 59 -4.33 9.23 10.98
CA GLY A 59 -4.02 7.84 11.36
C GLY A 59 -2.65 7.70 12.03
N GLU A 60 -2.27 6.46 12.33
CA GLU A 60 -0.98 6.17 12.96
C GLU A 60 0.17 6.17 11.95
N ARG A 61 1.39 6.15 12.48
CA ARG A 61 2.62 6.13 11.68
C ARG A 61 3.32 4.77 11.69
N GLY A 62 2.58 3.73 12.03
CA GLY A 62 3.09 2.37 12.16
C GLY A 62 3.15 1.62 10.83
N ARG A 63 3.77 0.43 10.88
CA ARG A 63 3.80 -0.50 9.73
C ARG A 63 2.41 -0.96 9.30
N LEU A 64 1.45 -1.00 10.22
CA LEU A 64 0.07 -1.42 9.94
C LEU A 64 -0.69 -0.44 9.05
N ASP A 65 -0.23 0.80 8.93
CA ASP A 65 -0.86 1.80 8.08
C ASP A 65 -0.15 1.99 6.73
N ILE A 66 0.75 1.06 6.37
CA ILE A 66 1.39 1.08 5.06
C ILE A 66 0.40 0.53 4.05
N GLN A 67 0.19 1.29 2.97
CA GLN A 67 -0.63 0.93 1.84
C GLN A 67 0.26 0.48 0.67
N PRO A 68 -0.24 -0.32 -0.27
CA PRO A 68 -1.62 -0.81 -0.40
C PRO A 68 -2.03 -1.85 0.66
N TYR A 69 -3.31 -1.87 1.06
CA TYR A 69 -3.86 -2.90 1.94
C TYR A 69 -4.34 -4.09 1.13
N ILE A 70 -4.04 -5.29 1.59
CA ILE A 70 -4.64 -6.53 1.10
C ILE A 70 -5.67 -6.99 2.13
N ASP A 71 -6.90 -7.19 1.69
CA ASP A 71 -7.96 -7.73 2.53
C ASP A 71 -8.76 -8.81 1.78
N ARG A 72 -9.56 -9.59 2.52
CA ARG A 72 -10.35 -10.67 1.96
C ARG A 72 -11.74 -10.75 2.57
N THR A 73 -12.67 -11.14 1.72
CA THR A 73 -13.99 -11.69 2.08
C THR A 73 -13.95 -13.21 1.90
N GLU A 74 -15.05 -13.90 2.17
CA GLU A 74 -15.16 -15.34 1.91
C GLU A 74 -14.91 -15.69 0.43
N ASN A 75 -15.30 -14.81 -0.50
CA ASN A 75 -15.31 -15.12 -1.93
C ASN A 75 -14.25 -14.34 -2.74
N TYR A 76 -13.69 -13.27 -2.18
CA TYR A 76 -12.81 -12.36 -2.91
C TYR A 76 -11.66 -11.88 -2.06
N LYS A 77 -10.49 -11.70 -2.68
CA LYS A 77 -9.33 -11.02 -2.11
C LYS A 77 -9.07 -9.77 -2.92
N ILE A 78 -8.84 -8.64 -2.24
CA ILE A 78 -8.68 -7.32 -2.87
C ILE A 78 -7.41 -6.66 -2.37
N ALA A 79 -6.78 -5.85 -3.23
CA ALA A 79 -5.73 -4.93 -2.85
C ALA A 79 -6.16 -3.49 -3.15
N ILE A 80 -6.01 -2.58 -2.20
CA ILE A 80 -6.45 -1.19 -2.32
C ILE A 80 -5.40 -0.21 -1.84
N GLY A 81 -5.14 0.81 -2.66
CA GLY A 81 -4.39 2.00 -2.29
C GLY A 81 -5.28 3.24 -2.46
N TYR A 82 -5.20 4.18 -1.51
CA TYR A 82 -6.06 5.34 -1.47
C TYR A 82 -5.28 6.60 -1.08
N ASN A 83 -5.45 7.65 -1.89
CA ASN A 83 -4.97 8.99 -1.59
C ASN A 83 -6.17 9.92 -1.33
N GLY A 84 -6.38 10.28 -0.06
CA GLY A 84 -7.43 11.21 0.35
C GLY A 84 -7.78 11.08 1.84
N ASN A 85 -8.95 11.60 2.22
CA ASN A 85 -9.50 11.46 3.56
C ASN A 85 -11.00 11.13 3.53
N LEU A 86 -11.42 10.13 4.32
CA LEU A 86 -12.84 9.79 4.52
C LEU A 86 -13.43 10.64 5.64
N VAL A 87 -14.19 11.68 5.28
CA VAL A 87 -14.74 12.65 6.26
C VAL A 87 -15.78 12.05 7.20
N ASN A 88 -16.50 11.02 6.76
CA ASN A 88 -17.55 10.33 7.52
C ASN A 88 -17.11 8.94 8.03
N ASN A 89 -15.82 8.77 8.33
CA ASN A 89 -15.24 7.49 8.79
C ASN A 89 -16.02 6.84 9.95
N LYS A 90 -16.48 7.64 10.92
CA LYS A 90 -17.24 7.14 12.08
C LYS A 90 -18.56 6.47 11.70
N GLU A 91 -19.28 7.05 10.73
CA GLU A 91 -20.56 6.51 10.24
C GLU A 91 -20.33 5.21 9.46
N LEU A 92 -19.35 5.22 8.54
CA LEU A 92 -19.00 4.04 7.74
C LEU A 92 -18.56 2.84 8.60
N ARG A 93 -17.84 3.10 9.71
CA ARG A 93 -17.47 2.05 10.67
C ARG A 93 -18.66 1.43 11.40
N GLY A 94 -19.75 2.18 11.58
CA GLY A 94 -20.99 1.67 12.15
C GLY A 94 -21.65 0.68 11.19
N VAL A 95 -21.80 1.08 9.92
CA VAL A 95 -22.40 0.26 8.86
C VAL A 95 -21.65 -1.07 8.69
N GLY A 96 -20.32 -1.05 8.65
CA GLY A 96 -19.52 -2.25 8.44
C GLY A 96 -19.53 -3.27 9.59
N LYS A 97 -20.11 -2.95 10.76
CA LYS A 97 -20.31 -3.93 11.85
C LYS A 97 -21.65 -4.66 11.78
N GLU A 98 -22.56 -4.18 10.94
CA GLU A 98 -23.90 -4.75 10.75
C GLU A 98 -23.95 -5.74 9.58
N ILE A 99 -22.82 -5.92 8.88
CA ILE A 99 -22.59 -6.87 7.79
C ILE A 99 -21.69 -7.99 8.31
#